data_AF-A0A0F2QKG8-F1
#
_entry.id   AF-A0A0F2QKG8-F1
#
_cell.length_a   1.000
_cell.length_b   1.000
_cell.length_c   1.000
_cell.angle_alpha   90.00
_cell.angle_beta   90.00
_cell.angle_gamma   90.00
#
_symmetry.space_group_name_H-M   'P 1'
#
loop_
_entity.id
_entity.type
_entity.pdbx_description
1 polymer ?
#
loop_
_entity_poly.entity_id
_entity_poly.type
_entity_poly.pdbx_seq_one_letter_code
_entity_poly.pdbx_strand_id
1 'polypeptide(L)'
;MTKRNIPTPEEYEKADRETDKLFDGLDEVGALFKRRFSAVPTFNQFSILPQMDVDFRAYIFFNTNGDIIEANEAGLVAQMRAFVIELLKQARPDLSSEFAVDFEIDSFENIKEN
;
A
#
# COMPACT_ATOMS: atom_id res chain seq x y z
N MET A 1 -34.20 19.87 6.92
CA MET A 1 -33.88 19.58 5.50
C MET A 1 -32.42 19.92 5.29
N THR A 2 -31.53 18.92 5.27
CA THR A 2 -30.11 19.12 4.95
C THR A 2 -30.00 19.45 3.46
N LYS A 3 -29.58 20.69 3.14
CA LYS A 3 -29.20 21.05 1.77
C LYS A 3 -28.13 20.05 1.33
N ARG A 4 -28.39 19.27 0.28
CA ARG A 4 -27.34 18.53 -0.44
C ARG A 4 -26.44 19.58 -1.04
N ASN A 5 -25.32 19.86 -0.37
CA ASN A 5 -24.27 20.71 -0.90
C ASN A 5 -23.58 19.90 -2.00
N ILE A 6 -24.08 20.03 -3.22
CA ILE A 6 -23.39 19.49 -4.40
C ILE A 6 -22.15 20.38 -4.58
N PRO A 7 -20.93 19.81 -4.57
CA PRO A 7 -19.72 20.59 -4.75
C PRO A 7 -19.76 21.33 -6.09
N THR A 8 -19.18 22.52 -6.11
CA THR A 8 -18.96 23.28 -7.34
C THR A 8 -17.90 22.59 -8.23
N PRO A 9 -17.88 22.86 -9.54
CA PRO A 9 -16.84 22.32 -10.43
C PRO A 9 -15.42 22.62 -9.95
N GLU A 10 -15.16 23.81 -9.40
CA GLU A 10 -13.85 24.18 -8.84
C GLU A 10 -13.49 23.35 -7.58
N GLU A 11 -14.48 23.03 -6.74
CA GLU A 11 -14.28 22.15 -5.58
C GLU A 11 -14.02 20.70 -6.01
N TYR A 12 -14.65 20.22 -7.08
CA TYR A 12 -14.34 18.93 -7.69
C TYR A 12 -12.92 18.89 -8.25
N GLU A 13 -12.51 19.87 -9.07
CA GLU A 13 -11.16 19.95 -9.63
C GLU A 13 -10.07 20.08 -8.56
N LYS A 14 -10.38 20.70 -7.43
CA LYS A 14 -9.47 20.75 -6.28
C LYS A 14 -9.35 19.37 -5.62
N ALA A 15 -10.46 18.69 -5.38
CA ALA A 15 -10.48 17.35 -4.78
C ALA A 15 -9.77 16.32 -5.67
N ASP A 16 -9.94 16.39 -6.99
CA ASP A 16 -9.26 15.51 -7.94
C ASP A 16 -7.73 15.70 -7.88
N ARG A 17 -7.26 16.96 -7.90
CA ARG A 17 -5.82 17.25 -7.80
C ARG A 17 -5.22 16.85 -6.45
N GLU A 18 -5.97 16.98 -5.37
CA GLU A 18 -5.54 16.51 -4.05
C GLU A 18 -5.48 14.98 -4.02
N THR A 19 -6.42 14.30 -4.67
CA THR A 19 -6.42 12.84 -4.82
C THR A 19 -5.22 12.38 -5.63
N ASP A 20 -4.95 12.96 -6.80
CA ASP A 20 -3.82 12.59 -7.65
C ASP A 20 -2.48 12.71 -6.90
N LYS A 21 -2.32 13.76 -6.08
CA LYS A 21 -1.13 13.95 -5.23
C LYS A 21 -0.96 12.89 -4.15
N LEU A 22 -2.06 12.32 -3.63
CA LEU A 22 -1.98 11.26 -2.63
C LEU A 22 -1.45 9.96 -3.25
N PHE A 23 -1.78 9.69 -4.52
CA PHE A 23 -1.35 8.50 -5.25
C PHE A 23 -0.01 8.68 -5.98
N ASP A 24 0.51 9.91 -6.05
CA ASP A 24 1.77 10.20 -6.73
C ASP A 24 2.91 9.29 -6.24
N GLY A 25 3.67 8.74 -7.18
CA GLY A 25 4.77 7.80 -6.94
C GLY A 25 4.39 6.38 -6.49
N LEU A 26 3.14 6.11 -6.09
CA LEU A 26 2.75 4.79 -5.54
C LEU A 26 2.76 3.66 -6.58
N ASP A 27 2.46 3.97 -7.84
CA ASP A 27 2.56 3.00 -8.94
C ASP A 27 4.00 2.52 -9.14
N GLU A 28 4.97 3.42 -9.01
CA GLU A 28 6.39 3.08 -9.10
C GLU A 28 6.82 2.22 -7.90
N VAL A 29 6.40 2.59 -6.68
CA VAL A 29 6.62 1.77 -5.48
C VAL A 29 6.06 0.36 -5.67
N GLY A 30 4.83 0.25 -6.19
CA GLY A 30 4.18 -1.01 -6.51
C GLY A 30 4.95 -1.85 -7.53
N ALA A 31 5.40 -1.23 -8.62
CA ALA A 31 6.16 -1.91 -9.67
C ALA A 31 7.53 -2.40 -9.18
N LEU A 32 8.26 -1.57 -8.43
CA LEU A 32 9.56 -1.90 -7.87
C LEU A 32 9.48 -3.02 -6.83
N PHE A 33 8.48 -2.96 -5.94
CA PHE A 33 8.20 -4.02 -4.98
C PHE A 33 7.94 -5.35 -5.68
N LYS A 34 7.00 -5.37 -6.63
CA LYS A 34 6.67 -6.59 -7.39
C LYS A 34 7.89 -7.13 -8.12
N ARG A 35 8.68 -6.27 -8.77
CA ARG A 35 9.92 -6.70 -9.43
C ARG A 35 10.94 -7.32 -8.47
N ARG A 36 11.03 -6.82 -7.23
CA ARG A 36 11.97 -7.34 -6.23
C ARG A 36 11.57 -8.70 -5.68
N PHE A 37 10.27 -8.95 -5.54
CA PHE A 37 9.73 -10.12 -4.84
C PHE A 37 8.94 -11.09 -5.73
N SER A 38 8.76 -10.83 -7.03
CA SER A 38 8.03 -11.72 -7.95
C SER A 38 8.64 -13.12 -8.11
N ALA A 39 9.92 -13.28 -7.75
CA ALA A 39 10.59 -14.57 -7.76
C ALA A 39 10.36 -15.39 -6.48
N VAL A 40 9.74 -14.80 -5.45
CA VAL A 40 9.36 -15.50 -4.22
C VAL A 40 8.11 -16.33 -4.51
N PRO A 41 8.15 -17.68 -4.44
CA PRO A 41 7.02 -18.52 -4.85
C PRO A 41 5.75 -18.31 -4.03
N THR A 42 5.91 -17.95 -2.76
CA THR A 42 4.83 -17.75 -1.80
C THR A 42 4.17 -16.37 -1.90
N PHE A 43 4.85 -15.40 -2.52
CA PHE A 43 4.31 -14.07 -2.75
C PHE A 43 3.28 -14.11 -3.88
N ASN A 44 2.13 -13.49 -3.64
CA ASN A 44 1.03 -13.44 -4.61
C ASN A 44 0.81 -12.03 -5.15
N GLN A 45 0.48 -11.07 -4.28
CA GLN A 45 0.08 -9.73 -4.69
C GLN A 45 0.57 -8.66 -3.72
N PHE A 46 0.81 -7.47 -4.28
CA PHE A 46 1.12 -6.27 -3.53
C PHE A 46 0.30 -5.09 -4.03
N SER A 47 -0.19 -4.30 -3.08
CA SER A 47 -0.84 -3.01 -3.30
C SER A 47 -0.46 -2.04 -2.19
N ILE A 48 -0.37 -0.76 -2.50
CA ILE A 48 -0.17 0.31 -1.53
C ILE A 48 -1.12 1.45 -1.83
N LEU A 49 -1.77 1.97 -0.79
CA LEU A 49 -2.82 2.98 -0.92
C LEU A 49 -2.67 4.04 0.17
N PRO A 50 -2.98 5.32 -0.12
CA PRO A 50 -3.16 6.32 0.93
C PRO A 50 -4.35 5.96 1.81
N GLN A 51 -4.32 6.30 3.10
CA GLN A 51 -5.42 6.06 4.05
C GLN A 51 -5.77 7.34 4.83
N MET A 52 -6.87 7.31 5.59
CA MET A 52 -7.28 8.43 6.44
C MET A 52 -6.65 8.37 7.85
N ASP A 53 -6.33 7.18 8.34
CA ASP A 53 -5.81 6.90 9.68
C ASP A 53 -4.28 6.79 9.75
N VAL A 54 -3.64 6.51 8.61
CA VAL A 54 -2.19 6.47 8.40
C VAL A 54 -1.85 7.07 7.03
N ASP A 55 -0.61 7.50 6.80
CA ASP A 55 -0.24 8.08 5.51
C ASP A 55 -0.40 7.06 4.37
N PHE A 56 0.04 5.82 4.61
CA PHE A 56 -0.10 4.72 3.66
C PHE A 56 -0.40 3.40 4.35
N ARG A 57 -1.16 2.53 3.67
CA ARG A 57 -1.30 1.12 4.03
C ARG A 57 -0.84 0.25 2.88
N ALA A 58 0.09 -0.64 3.20
CA ALA A 58 0.65 -1.62 2.27
C ALA A 58 0.01 -2.98 2.54
N TYR A 59 -0.54 -3.58 1.49
CA TYR A 59 -1.17 -4.89 1.50
C TYR A 59 -0.24 -5.89 0.82
N ILE A 60 0.15 -6.93 1.55
CA ILE A 60 1.02 -8.00 1.06
C ILE A 60 0.25 -9.31 1.17
N PHE A 61 -0.05 -9.90 0.02
CA PHE A 61 -0.78 -11.16 -0.06
C PHE A 61 0.14 -12.33 -0.38
N PHE A 62 -0.01 -13.40 0.39
CA PHE A 62 0.59 -14.70 0.15
C PHE A 62 -0.46 -15.69 -0.39
N ASN A 63 -0.06 -16.89 -0.83
CA ASN A 63 -1.04 -17.86 -1.32
C ASN A 63 -1.84 -18.50 -0.17
N THR A 64 -1.17 -18.86 0.92
CA THR A 64 -1.76 -19.57 2.06
C THR A 64 -1.38 -18.94 3.40
N ASN A 65 -2.07 -19.30 4.48
CA ASN A 65 -1.65 -18.90 5.83
C ASN A 65 -0.32 -19.54 6.25
N GLY A 66 -0.02 -20.76 5.76
CA GLY A 66 1.27 -21.41 5.99
C GLY A 66 2.43 -20.61 5.41
N ASP A 67 2.25 -20.07 4.20
CA ASP A 67 3.23 -19.20 3.55
C ASP A 67 3.56 -17.94 4.37
N ILE A 68 2.56 -17.36 5.03
CA ILE A 68 2.75 -16.18 5.91
C ILE A 68 3.62 -16.56 7.10
N ILE A 69 3.38 -17.72 7.71
CA ILE A 69 4.16 -18.19 8.86
C ILE A 69 5.61 -18.41 8.43
N GLU A 70 5.84 -19.15 7.34
CA GLU A 70 7.18 -19.41 6.80
C GLU A 70 7.91 -18.13 6.42
N ALA A 71 7.22 -17.18 5.78
CA ALA A 71 7.79 -15.88 5.42
C ALA A 71 8.15 -15.02 6.64
N ASN A 72 7.38 -15.10 7.73
CA ASN A 72 7.72 -14.42 8.97
C ASN A 72 8.95 -15.06 9.64
N GLU A 73 8.99 -16.39 9.74
CA GLU A 73 10.11 -17.13 10.34
C GLU A 73 11.42 -16.91 9.57
N ALA A 74 11.35 -16.84 8.23
CA ALA A 74 12.48 -16.52 7.38
C ALA A 74 12.89 -15.03 7.38
N GLY A 75 12.14 -14.17 8.10
CA GLY A 75 12.36 -12.72 8.13
C GLY A 75 12.06 -12.02 6.80
N LEU A 76 11.39 -12.69 5.86
CA LEU A 76 11.02 -12.14 4.56
C LEU A 76 10.01 -11.00 4.71
N VAL A 77 9.03 -11.13 5.61
CA VAL A 77 8.05 -10.07 5.90
C VAL A 77 8.74 -8.80 6.36
N ALA A 78 9.72 -8.91 7.26
CA ALA A 78 10.48 -7.75 7.74
C ALA A 78 11.26 -7.06 6.60
N GLN A 79 11.85 -7.86 5.69
CA GLN A 79 12.52 -7.34 4.49
C GLN A 79 11.56 -6.62 3.55
N MET A 80 10.38 -7.18 3.31
CA MET A 80 9.35 -6.55 2.49
C MET A 80 8.91 -5.21 3.09
N ARG A 81 8.64 -5.16 4.40
CA ARG A 81 8.29 -3.91 5.11
C ARG A 81 9.36 -2.84 4.98
N ALA A 82 10.62 -3.20 5.26
CA ALA A 82 11.75 -2.29 5.14
C ALA A 82 11.89 -1.74 3.71
N PHE A 83 11.71 -2.60 2.71
CA PHE A 83 11.80 -2.21 1.31
C PHE A 83 10.69 -1.22 0.90
N VAL A 84 9.45 -1.44 1.35
CA VAL A 84 8.35 -0.47 1.10
C VAL A 84 8.67 0.91 1.69
N ILE A 85 9.16 0.95 2.94
CA ILE A 85 9.52 2.22 3.61
C ILE A 85 10.64 2.93 2.84
N GLU A 86 11.64 2.18 2.35
CA GLU A 86 12.73 2.73 1.54
C GLU A 86 12.21 3.30 0.22
N LEU A 87 11.37 2.55 -0.50
CA LEU A 87 10.79 2.98 -1.77
C LEU A 87 9.92 4.23 -1.60
N LEU A 88 9.11 4.31 -0.54
CA LEU A 88 8.30 5.51 -0.26
C LEU A 88 9.18 6.74 -0.01
N LYS A 89 10.27 6.61 0.75
CA LYS A 89 11.23 7.72 0.97
C LYS A 89 11.87 8.21 -0.33
N GLN A 90 12.09 7.31 -1.29
CA GLN A 90 12.67 7.65 -2.59
C GLN A 90 11.64 8.29 -3.52
N ALA A 91 10.44 7.70 -3.61
CA ALA A 91 9.38 8.15 -4.49
C ALA A 91 8.74 9.47 -4.02
N ARG A 92 8.76 9.72 -2.70
CA ARG A 92 8.07 10.85 -2.06
C ARG A 92 8.99 11.59 -1.10
N PRO A 93 9.99 12.33 -1.62
CA PRO A 93 10.91 13.12 -0.80
C PRO A 93 10.23 14.31 -0.09
N ASP A 94 9.00 14.65 -0.50
CA ASP A 94 8.14 15.65 0.10
C ASP A 94 7.46 15.17 1.40
N LEU A 95 7.41 13.85 1.64
CA LEU A 95 6.91 13.31 2.89
C LEU A 95 7.81 13.78 4.03
N SER A 96 7.18 14.10 5.16
CA SER A 96 7.92 14.40 6.37
C SER A 96 8.83 13.22 6.72
N SER A 97 9.89 13.46 7.49
CA SER A 97 10.73 12.38 8.02
C SER A 97 9.98 11.39 8.92
N GLU A 98 8.73 11.69 9.28
CA GLU A 98 7.90 10.99 10.27
C GLU A 98 6.56 10.49 9.69
N PHE A 99 6.54 10.05 8.42
CA PHE A 99 5.35 9.41 7.87
C PHE A 99 5.09 8.01 8.48
N ALA A 100 3.83 7.64 8.58
CA ALA A 100 3.34 6.37 9.09
C ALA A 100 2.92 5.42 7.96
N VAL A 101 3.42 4.19 8.01
CA VAL A 101 2.99 3.11 7.11
C VAL A 101 2.47 1.96 7.93
N ASP A 102 1.24 1.55 7.65
CA ASP A 102 0.65 0.35 8.19
C ASP A 102 0.76 -0.82 7.20
N PHE A 103 0.79 -2.04 7.71
CA PHE A 103 1.02 -3.24 6.91
C PHE A 103 -0.01 -4.32 7.21
N GLU A 104 -0.84 -4.59 6.21
CA GLU A 104 -1.78 -5.71 6.22
C GLU A 104 -1.17 -6.90 5.48
N ILE A 105 -1.10 -8.03 6.17
CA ILE A 105 -0.54 -9.28 5.63
C ILE A 105 -1.63 -10.33 5.71
N ASP A 106 -1.99 -10.86 4.55
CA ASP A 106 -3.08 -11.82 4.44
C ASP A 106 -2.79 -12.84 3.35
N SER A 107 -3.65 -13.85 3.22
CA SER A 107 -3.55 -14.91 2.24
C SER A 107 -4.75 -14.94 1.31
N PHE A 108 -4.53 -15.38 0.06
CA PHE A 108 -5.61 -15.61 -0.88
C PHE A 108 -6.57 -16.72 -0.43
N GLU A 109 -6.09 -17.64 0.39
CA GLU A 109 -6.91 -18.66 1.08
C GLU A 109 -8.02 -17.99 1.90
N ASN A 110 -7.69 -17.03 2.76
CA ASN A 110 -8.68 -16.33 3.60
C ASN A 110 -9.69 -15.49 2.81
N ILE A 111 -9.27 -14.96 1.65
CA ILE A 111 -10.14 -14.15 0.79
C ILE A 111 -11.17 -15.03 0.08
N LYS A 112 -10.86 -16.28 -0.24
CA LYS A 112 -11.79 -17.20 -0.93
C LYS A 112 -12.81 -17.83 0.00
N GLU A 113 -12.51 -17.90 1.30
CA GLU A 113 -13.40 -18.50 2.30
C GLU A 113 -14.46 -17.53 2.83
N ASN A 114 -14.31 -16.22 2.59
CA ASN A 114 -15.30 -15.18 2.91
C ASN A 114 -16.09 -14.72 1.68
#